data_AF-A0A3E1DWM0-F1
#
_entry.id   AF-A0A3E1DWM0-F1
#
_cell.length_a   1.000
_cell.length_b   1.000
_cell.length_c   1.000
_cell.angle_alpha   90.00
_cell.angle_beta   90.00
_cell.angle_gamma   90.00
#
_symmetry.space_group_name_H-M   'P 1'
#
loop_
_entity.id
_entity.type
_entity.pdbx_description
1 polymer ?
#
loop_
_entity_poly.entity_id
_entity_poly.type
_entity_poly.pdbx_seq_one_letter_code
_entity_poly.pdbx_strand_id
1 'polypeptide(L)'
;MKTPSNPVRLPIPLLAAGVLSLGSLPLTLEAAPRDLDRDGRPNISDSDIDNDGLPNGRDRNVDGGVARSGPLRGRYIGDRLNNDNKAESDIDGDGLSDDSSAEKDIDGDGRSDDSPSETDIDGDGRSDDSPSESDIDGDGKADDSADENDIDGDGIKDEFDDDGDGDGRDDDDDNDDDGDGRGDADDSDDDGDGVDDEDEVSVIAPGVVGDGSAPVALTGLRYKFAEGDDQETEILSFTSATGGVKTEVADVDGFTYTYSPNSTTAVVTVQYGVGKYDEFTFDFATGSFIRKRYRENLLERTKTGNFALVVAS
;
A
#
# COMPACT_ATOMS: atom_id res chain seq x y z
N MET A 1 -38.55 -32.66 -78.68
CA MET A 1 -38.61 -32.46 -77.22
C MET A 1 -37.77 -33.55 -76.59
N LYS A 2 -36.56 -33.20 -76.18
CA LYS A 2 -35.49 -34.14 -75.84
C LYS A 2 -35.26 -34.06 -74.34
N THR A 3 -35.44 -35.19 -73.67
CA THR A 3 -35.25 -35.39 -72.23
C THR A 3 -33.82 -35.02 -71.81
N PRO A 4 -33.63 -34.33 -70.66
CA PRO A 4 -32.29 -33.98 -70.19
C PRO A 4 -31.61 -35.18 -69.54
N SER A 5 -30.36 -35.39 -69.95
CA SER A 5 -29.41 -36.40 -69.50
C SER A 5 -28.78 -36.02 -68.14
N ASN A 6 -28.78 -36.96 -67.20
CA ASN A 6 -28.08 -36.90 -65.91
C ASN A 6 -26.55 -36.73 -66.08
N PRO A 7 -25.89 -35.84 -65.30
CA PRO A 7 -24.46 -35.92 -65.08
C PRO A 7 -24.09 -36.69 -63.79
N VAL A 8 -23.39 -37.80 -64.02
CA VAL A 8 -22.27 -38.43 -63.28
C VAL A 8 -22.03 -38.03 -61.80
N ARG A 9 -22.18 -39.01 -60.89
CA ARG A 9 -21.61 -39.00 -59.53
C ARG A 9 -20.11 -39.31 -59.58
N LEU A 10 -19.29 -38.38 -59.09
CA LEU A 10 -17.87 -38.60 -58.76
C LEU A 10 -17.77 -39.26 -57.37
N PRO A 11 -16.79 -40.15 -57.13
CA PRO A 11 -16.59 -40.79 -55.83
C PRO A 11 -15.99 -39.81 -54.82
N ILE A 12 -16.56 -39.76 -53.62
CA ILE A 12 -16.03 -39.02 -52.46
C ILE A 12 -14.88 -39.84 -51.86
N PRO A 13 -13.64 -39.32 -51.77
CA PRO A 13 -12.59 -39.99 -51.01
C PRO A 13 -12.86 -39.82 -49.51
N LEU A 14 -12.81 -40.95 -48.81
CA LEU A 14 -12.81 -41.08 -47.36
C LEU A 14 -11.53 -40.43 -46.81
N LEU A 15 -11.64 -39.26 -46.17
CA LEU A 15 -10.54 -38.71 -45.37
C LEU A 15 -10.74 -39.12 -43.91
N ALA A 16 -9.70 -39.74 -43.36
CA ALA A 16 -9.63 -40.30 -42.03
C ALA A 16 -9.97 -39.26 -40.95
N ALA A 17 -10.79 -39.68 -39.98
CA ALA A 17 -11.00 -38.97 -38.73
C ALA A 17 -9.70 -38.99 -37.93
N GLY A 18 -8.88 -37.94 -38.09
CA GLY A 18 -7.88 -37.57 -37.10
C GLY A 18 -8.60 -36.90 -35.95
N VAL A 19 -8.71 -37.58 -34.83
CA VAL A 19 -9.13 -36.97 -33.56
C VAL A 19 -8.02 -35.99 -33.18
N LEU A 20 -8.18 -34.71 -33.53
CA LEU A 20 -7.48 -33.67 -32.80
C LEU A 20 -8.09 -33.65 -31.41
N SER A 21 -7.38 -34.26 -30.46
CA SER A 21 -7.51 -33.94 -29.06
C SER A 21 -7.19 -32.45 -28.95
N LEU A 22 -8.22 -31.60 -29.00
CA LEU A 22 -8.14 -30.27 -28.44
C LEU A 22 -7.84 -30.50 -26.96
N GLY A 23 -6.57 -30.32 -26.59
CA GLY A 23 -6.19 -30.26 -25.20
C GLY A 23 -7.13 -29.27 -24.54
N SER A 24 -7.89 -29.74 -23.56
CA SER A 24 -8.62 -28.88 -22.64
C SER A 24 -7.58 -28.06 -21.92
N LEU A 25 -7.20 -26.92 -22.50
CA LEU A 25 -6.64 -25.84 -21.71
C LEU A 25 -7.72 -25.51 -20.68
N PRO A 26 -7.42 -25.50 -19.38
CA PRO A 26 -8.33 -24.86 -18.45
C PRO A 26 -8.45 -23.42 -18.94
N LEU A 27 -9.61 -23.06 -19.48
CA LEU A 27 -10.00 -21.66 -19.51
C LEU A 27 -10.20 -21.35 -18.03
N THR A 28 -9.18 -20.77 -17.39
CA THR A 28 -9.44 -19.93 -16.23
C THR A 28 -10.37 -18.86 -16.75
N LEU A 29 -11.65 -19.01 -16.42
CA LEU A 29 -12.62 -17.97 -16.65
C LEU A 29 -12.27 -16.91 -15.60
N GLU A 30 -11.27 -16.06 -15.89
CA GLU A 30 -11.19 -14.78 -15.20
C GLU A 30 -12.56 -14.14 -15.41
N ALA A 31 -13.24 -13.85 -14.30
CA ALA A 31 -14.43 -13.03 -14.36
C ALA A 31 -14.05 -11.79 -15.16
N ALA A 32 -14.91 -11.39 -16.10
CA ALA A 32 -14.69 -10.10 -16.73
C ALA A 32 -14.63 -9.05 -15.61
N PRO A 33 -13.70 -8.09 -15.65
CA PRO A 33 -13.63 -7.05 -14.65
C PRO A 33 -14.99 -6.35 -14.55
N ARG A 34 -15.36 -5.90 -13.35
CA ARG A 34 -16.64 -5.22 -13.13
C ARG A 34 -16.68 -3.92 -13.94
N ASP A 35 -17.85 -3.61 -14.46
CA ASP A 35 -18.15 -2.48 -15.36
C ASP A 35 -19.64 -2.16 -15.12
N LEU A 36 -19.88 -1.35 -14.10
CA LEU A 36 -21.23 -1.09 -13.56
C LEU A 36 -22.11 -0.34 -14.57
N ASP A 37 -21.56 0.69 -15.21
CA ASP A 37 -22.25 1.54 -16.15
C ASP A 37 -22.34 1.01 -17.60
N ARG A 38 -21.53 0.00 -17.90
CA ARG A 38 -21.41 -0.70 -19.19
C ARG A 38 -20.84 0.16 -20.30
N ASP A 39 -20.07 1.19 -19.99
CA ASP A 39 -19.46 2.07 -20.98
C ASP A 39 -18.25 1.42 -21.69
N GLY A 40 -17.74 0.32 -21.11
CA GLY A 40 -16.62 -0.47 -21.60
C GLY A 40 -15.30 -0.19 -20.90
N ARG A 41 -15.29 0.63 -19.84
CA ARG A 41 -14.21 0.77 -18.86
C ARG A 41 -14.53 -0.10 -17.64
N PRO A 42 -13.53 -0.81 -17.10
CA PRO A 42 -13.74 -1.51 -15.84
C PRO A 42 -13.63 -0.53 -14.67
N ASN A 43 -14.39 -0.78 -13.59
CA ASN A 43 -14.52 0.07 -12.41
C ASN A 43 -13.17 0.60 -11.88
N ILE A 44 -12.21 -0.30 -11.61
CA ILE A 44 -10.79 -0.02 -11.25
C ILE A 44 -10.02 0.98 -12.14
N SER A 45 -10.59 1.44 -13.25
CA SER A 45 -9.98 2.44 -14.13
C SER A 45 -10.99 3.40 -14.75
N ASP A 46 -12.22 3.38 -14.24
CA ASP A 46 -13.29 4.25 -14.65
C ASP A 46 -13.40 5.42 -13.68
N SER A 47 -13.33 6.63 -14.20
CA SER A 47 -13.28 7.85 -13.39
C SER A 47 -14.65 8.39 -12.97
N ASP A 48 -15.73 7.71 -13.36
CA ASP A 48 -17.15 8.06 -13.12
C ASP A 48 -17.94 6.74 -13.22
N ILE A 49 -17.77 5.86 -12.22
CA ILE A 49 -18.15 4.43 -12.25
C ILE A 49 -19.64 4.19 -12.54
N ASP A 50 -20.51 5.08 -12.06
CA ASP A 50 -21.94 5.00 -12.23
C ASP A 50 -22.47 5.92 -13.38
N ASN A 51 -21.57 6.71 -13.97
CA ASN A 51 -21.80 7.66 -15.05
C ASN A 51 -22.85 8.76 -14.71
N ASP A 52 -23.00 9.09 -13.42
CA ASP A 52 -23.78 10.20 -12.86
C ASP A 52 -23.25 11.56 -13.35
N GLY A 53 -21.97 11.65 -13.68
CA GLY A 53 -21.32 12.89 -14.07
C GLY A 53 -20.68 13.64 -12.90
N LEU A 54 -20.49 12.98 -11.76
CA LEU A 54 -19.52 13.33 -10.73
C LEU A 54 -18.32 12.39 -10.90
N PRO A 55 -17.08 12.89 -10.89
CA PRO A 55 -15.92 12.01 -10.82
C PRO A 55 -15.83 11.37 -9.43
N ASN A 56 -15.26 10.17 -9.34
CA ASN A 56 -15.30 9.31 -8.14
C ASN A 56 -14.90 10.04 -6.84
N GLY A 57 -13.72 10.65 -6.73
CA GLY A 57 -13.31 11.47 -5.56
C GLY A 57 -14.04 12.80 -5.36
N ARG A 58 -15.26 12.91 -5.89
CA ARG A 58 -16.26 13.95 -5.55
C ARG A 58 -17.67 13.38 -5.49
N ASP A 59 -17.82 12.08 -5.65
CA ASP A 59 -19.06 11.35 -5.61
C ASP A 59 -19.14 10.56 -4.32
N ARG A 60 -20.08 10.93 -3.46
CA ARG A 60 -20.24 10.34 -2.12
C ARG A 60 -20.96 8.99 -2.14
N ASN A 61 -21.12 8.44 -3.34
CA ASN A 61 -21.68 7.14 -3.63
C ASN A 61 -21.11 6.71 -4.99
N VAL A 62 -19.80 6.43 -5.00
CA VAL A 62 -19.00 6.21 -6.23
C VAL A 62 -19.64 5.18 -7.16
N ASP A 63 -20.07 4.05 -6.61
CA ASP A 63 -20.67 2.98 -7.40
C ASP A 63 -22.14 3.25 -7.78
N GLY A 64 -22.77 4.28 -7.21
CA GLY A 64 -24.21 4.35 -7.01
C GLY A 64 -24.88 5.68 -7.32
N GLY A 65 -25.63 5.72 -8.42
CA GLY A 65 -26.37 6.93 -8.76
C GLY A 65 -27.15 6.83 -10.05
N VAL A 66 -27.67 7.98 -10.52
CA VAL A 66 -28.51 8.03 -11.71
C VAL A 66 -27.67 8.47 -12.90
N ALA A 67 -27.16 7.49 -13.63
CA ALA A 67 -26.39 7.68 -14.86
C ALA A 67 -26.98 8.79 -15.74
N ARG A 68 -26.20 9.83 -16.00
CA ARG A 68 -26.55 10.93 -16.92
C ARG A 68 -26.03 10.67 -18.33
N SER A 69 -25.13 9.72 -18.44
CA SER A 69 -24.28 9.40 -19.58
C SER A 69 -24.34 7.90 -19.89
N GLY A 70 -23.62 7.46 -20.93
CA GLY A 70 -23.42 6.05 -21.22
C GLY A 70 -24.65 5.22 -21.64
N PRO A 71 -24.48 3.90 -21.76
CA PRO A 71 -25.53 2.96 -22.18
C PRO A 71 -26.69 2.81 -21.19
N LEU A 72 -26.46 3.18 -19.93
CA LEU A 72 -27.44 3.07 -18.85
C LEU A 72 -28.11 4.39 -18.47
N ARG A 73 -27.84 5.48 -19.20
CA ARG A 73 -28.45 6.81 -19.02
C ARG A 73 -29.93 6.80 -18.57
N GLY A 74 -30.18 7.43 -17.45
CA GLY A 74 -31.49 7.61 -16.79
C GLY A 74 -31.91 6.43 -15.92
N ARG A 75 -31.04 5.44 -15.73
CA ARG A 75 -31.22 4.32 -14.80
C ARG A 75 -30.38 4.57 -13.56
N TYR A 76 -30.82 3.98 -12.45
CA TYR A 76 -30.00 3.88 -11.24
C TYR A 76 -29.00 2.72 -11.42
N ILE A 77 -27.73 2.96 -11.08
CA ILE A 77 -26.59 2.03 -11.15
C ILE A 77 -26.10 1.75 -9.72
N GLY A 78 -25.42 0.61 -9.55
CA GLY A 78 -24.85 0.15 -8.28
C GLY A 78 -25.78 0.23 -7.08
N ASP A 79 -25.16 0.64 -5.99
CA ASP A 79 -25.61 0.56 -4.62
C ASP A 79 -26.34 1.86 -4.19
N ARG A 80 -27.02 1.85 -3.03
CA ARG A 80 -27.64 3.02 -2.35
C ARG A 80 -27.02 3.33 -1.00
N LEU A 81 -25.94 2.67 -0.66
CA LEU A 81 -25.09 3.02 0.45
C LEU A 81 -24.22 4.18 -0.05
N ASN A 82 -24.02 5.19 0.78
CA ASN A 82 -23.02 6.21 0.49
C ASN A 82 -21.67 5.66 0.98
N ASN A 83 -20.56 6.27 0.56
CA ASN A 83 -19.23 5.86 1.02
C ASN A 83 -19.12 5.89 2.56
N ASP A 84 -19.68 6.94 3.22
CA ASP A 84 -19.76 7.09 4.68
C ASP A 84 -20.63 6.07 5.46
N ASN A 85 -21.09 5.02 4.80
CA ASN A 85 -22.00 4.05 5.37
C ASN A 85 -21.26 2.78 5.73
N LYS A 86 -21.20 2.46 7.02
CA LYS A 86 -20.65 1.22 7.62
C LYS A 86 -21.09 -0.14 7.06
N ALA A 87 -22.00 -0.16 6.08
CA ALA A 87 -22.42 -1.37 5.40
C ALA A 87 -21.92 -1.44 3.94
N GLU A 88 -21.31 -0.35 3.45
CA GLU A 88 -20.49 -0.32 2.25
C GLU A 88 -19.14 -0.97 2.57
N SER A 89 -18.53 -1.64 1.60
CA SER A 89 -17.29 -2.39 1.80
C SER A 89 -16.54 -2.68 0.49
N ASP A 90 -16.85 -1.92 -0.56
CA ASP A 90 -16.39 -2.04 -1.96
C ASP A 90 -16.82 -0.72 -2.65
N ILE A 91 -16.29 0.42 -2.20
CA ILE A 91 -16.75 1.78 -2.55
C ILE A 91 -16.72 2.03 -4.07
N ASP A 92 -15.64 1.63 -4.75
CA ASP A 92 -15.52 1.74 -6.21
C ASP A 92 -16.21 0.58 -6.97
N GLY A 93 -16.67 -0.43 -6.23
CA GLY A 93 -17.41 -1.57 -6.76
C GLY A 93 -16.59 -2.46 -7.69
N ASP A 94 -15.26 -2.40 -7.72
CA ASP A 94 -14.39 -3.21 -8.59
C ASP A 94 -14.30 -4.68 -8.16
N GLY A 95 -14.67 -4.96 -6.91
CA GLY A 95 -14.72 -6.27 -6.30
C GLY A 95 -13.51 -6.71 -5.50
N LEU A 96 -12.58 -5.82 -5.23
CA LEU A 96 -11.81 -5.78 -4.00
C LEU A 96 -12.70 -5.19 -2.89
N SER A 97 -12.34 -5.42 -1.63
CA SER A 97 -13.06 -4.83 -0.51
C SER A 97 -12.17 -3.75 0.08
N ASP A 98 -12.77 -2.72 0.66
CA ASP A 98 -12.01 -1.59 1.21
C ASP A 98 -10.97 -2.10 2.25
N ASP A 99 -11.36 -3.06 3.12
CA ASP A 99 -10.47 -3.77 4.09
C ASP A 99 -9.42 -4.73 3.49
N SER A 100 -9.28 -4.78 2.17
CA SER A 100 -8.38 -5.71 1.50
C SER A 100 -7.05 -5.04 1.21
N SER A 101 -5.95 -5.57 1.74
CA SER A 101 -4.56 -5.17 1.42
C SER A 101 -4.13 -5.24 -0.08
N ALA A 102 -5.04 -5.55 -0.98
CA ALA A 102 -4.84 -5.55 -2.42
C ALA A 102 -5.61 -4.42 -3.12
N GLU A 103 -6.57 -3.80 -2.43
CA GLU A 103 -7.11 -2.50 -2.75
C GLU A 103 -6.05 -1.44 -2.39
N LYS A 104 -5.96 -0.39 -3.21
CA LYS A 104 -4.99 0.69 -3.09
C LYS A 104 -5.53 2.04 -3.59
N ASP A 105 -6.78 2.10 -4.02
CA ASP A 105 -7.48 3.26 -4.59
C ASP A 105 -8.97 3.06 -4.24
N ILE A 106 -9.31 3.16 -2.95
CA ILE A 106 -10.60 2.75 -2.37
C ILE A 106 -11.79 3.43 -3.06
N ASP A 107 -11.69 4.73 -3.34
CA ASP A 107 -12.71 5.47 -4.05
C ASP A 107 -12.59 5.38 -5.59
N GLY A 108 -11.52 4.79 -6.11
CA GLY A 108 -11.27 4.60 -7.53
C GLY A 108 -11.01 5.90 -8.30
N ASP A 109 -10.63 7.01 -7.66
CA ASP A 109 -10.38 8.29 -8.35
C ASP A 109 -9.06 8.33 -9.14
N GLY A 110 -8.23 7.31 -8.95
CA GLY A 110 -6.95 7.13 -9.63
C GLY A 110 -5.76 7.74 -8.87
N ARG A 111 -5.95 8.03 -7.58
CA ARG A 111 -4.88 8.26 -6.61
C ARG A 111 -4.75 7.01 -5.76
N SER A 112 -3.54 6.79 -5.24
CA SER A 112 -3.35 5.66 -4.34
C SER A 112 -3.70 6.13 -2.93
N ASP A 113 -4.17 5.25 -2.07
CA ASP A 113 -4.44 5.61 -0.67
C ASP A 113 -3.12 6.10 0.00
N ASP A 114 -1.99 5.42 -0.26
CA ASP A 114 -0.61 5.79 0.16
C ASP A 114 -0.05 7.14 -0.39
N SER A 115 -0.82 7.88 -1.19
CA SER A 115 -0.33 9.08 -1.85
C SER A 115 -0.58 10.31 -0.97
N PRO A 116 0.44 11.15 -0.69
CA PRO A 116 0.29 12.42 0.05
C PRO A 116 -0.53 13.52 -0.66
N SER A 117 -1.23 13.16 -1.72
CA SER A 117 -2.14 14.02 -2.48
C SER A 117 -3.54 13.43 -2.63
N GLU A 118 -3.75 12.25 -2.07
CA GLU A 118 -5.06 11.80 -1.61
C GLU A 118 -5.26 12.38 -0.21
N THR A 119 -6.48 12.83 0.10
CA THR A 119 -6.82 13.48 1.38
C THR A 119 -8.32 13.28 1.72
N ASP A 120 -8.97 12.31 1.09
CA ASP A 120 -10.40 11.94 1.17
C ASP A 120 -10.50 10.49 0.63
N ILE A 121 -9.82 9.54 1.30
CA ILE A 121 -9.56 8.18 0.81
C ILE A 121 -10.85 7.43 0.46
N ASP A 122 -11.87 7.49 1.32
CA ASP A 122 -13.18 6.89 1.07
C ASP A 122 -14.07 7.71 0.11
N GLY A 123 -13.67 8.92 -0.26
CA GLY A 123 -14.41 9.82 -1.16
C GLY A 123 -15.76 10.32 -0.62
N ASP A 124 -16.04 10.24 0.68
CA ASP A 124 -17.30 10.70 1.27
C ASP A 124 -17.43 12.24 1.31
N GLY A 125 -16.32 12.92 1.06
CA GLY A 125 -16.19 14.37 1.02
C GLY A 125 -16.01 15.02 2.38
N ARG A 126 -15.49 14.29 3.36
CA ARG A 126 -14.68 14.80 4.47
C ARG A 126 -13.22 14.78 4.01
N SER A 127 -12.31 15.00 4.92
CA SER A 127 -10.88 14.91 4.62
C SER A 127 -10.29 14.07 5.73
N ASP A 128 -9.25 13.32 5.46
CA ASP A 128 -8.73 12.35 6.43
C ASP A 128 -8.33 13.09 7.73
N ASP A 129 -7.72 14.28 7.62
CA ASP A 129 -7.38 15.20 8.73
C ASP A 129 -8.57 15.88 9.47
N SER A 130 -9.81 15.52 9.14
CA SER A 130 -11.00 16.13 9.72
C SER A 130 -11.33 15.48 11.06
N PRO A 131 -11.51 16.26 12.16
CA PRO A 131 -11.98 15.72 13.45
C PRO A 131 -13.44 15.20 13.47
N SER A 132 -14.06 15.11 12.31
CA SER A 132 -15.38 14.53 12.10
C SER A 132 -15.38 13.39 11.10
N GLU A 133 -14.20 13.03 10.60
CA GLU A 133 -13.95 11.71 10.03
C GLU A 133 -13.56 10.75 11.17
N SER A 134 -13.90 9.48 11.02
CA SER A 134 -13.72 8.46 12.06
C SER A 134 -13.73 7.03 11.49
N ASP A 135 -13.51 6.91 10.18
CA ASP A 135 -13.66 5.72 9.34
C ASP A 135 -12.97 6.04 7.99
N ILE A 136 -11.66 6.38 8.02
CA ILE A 136 -10.92 7.00 6.90
C ILE A 136 -10.94 6.16 5.63
N ASP A 137 -10.72 4.84 5.75
CA ASP A 137 -10.78 3.88 4.65
C ASP A 137 -12.22 3.45 4.28
N GLY A 138 -13.22 3.84 5.08
CA GLY A 138 -14.63 3.53 4.87
C GLY A 138 -15.00 2.05 5.04
N ASP A 139 -14.14 1.20 5.64
CA ASP A 139 -14.39 -0.24 5.76
C ASP A 139 -15.50 -0.59 6.80
N GLY A 140 -15.91 0.43 7.56
CA GLY A 140 -17.00 0.36 8.52
C GLY A 140 -16.57 0.09 9.96
N LYS A 141 -15.28 -0.07 10.23
CA LYS A 141 -14.73 0.02 11.59
C LYS A 141 -14.61 1.50 11.95
N ALA A 142 -13.69 1.85 12.83
CA ALA A 142 -13.48 3.22 13.21
C ALA A 142 -12.01 3.34 13.55
N ASP A 143 -11.41 4.47 13.25
CA ASP A 143 -9.97 4.65 13.39
C ASP A 143 -9.53 4.38 14.85
N ASP A 144 -10.32 4.80 15.85
CA ASP A 144 -10.09 4.52 17.30
C ASP A 144 -10.39 3.08 17.78
N SER A 145 -10.64 2.15 16.86
CA SER A 145 -11.03 0.78 17.19
C SER A 145 -9.81 -0.14 17.26
N ALA A 146 -9.56 -0.76 18.41
CA ALA A 146 -8.52 -1.78 18.59
C ALA A 146 -8.58 -3.06 17.70
N ASP A 147 -9.55 -3.17 16.79
CA ASP A 147 -9.63 -4.21 15.76
C ASP A 147 -9.32 -3.64 14.35
N GLU A 148 -9.02 -2.34 14.25
CA GLU A 148 -8.47 -1.62 13.11
C GLU A 148 -6.94 -1.54 13.26
N ASN A 149 -6.20 -1.70 12.17
CA ASN A 149 -4.74 -1.63 12.17
C ASN A 149 -4.13 -1.27 10.81
N ASP A 150 -4.93 -0.65 9.94
CA ASP A 150 -4.66 -0.19 8.58
C ASP A 150 -5.66 0.96 8.31
N ILE A 151 -5.57 2.04 9.09
CA ILE A 151 -6.57 3.13 9.18
C ILE A 151 -6.86 3.78 7.82
N ASP A 152 -5.82 3.97 7.01
CA ASP A 152 -5.90 4.56 5.68
C ASP A 152 -6.17 3.51 4.57
N GLY A 153 -6.13 2.23 4.89
CA GLY A 153 -6.41 1.12 3.99
C GLY A 153 -5.38 0.89 2.88
N ASP A 154 -4.18 1.46 2.96
CA ASP A 154 -3.17 1.36 1.89
C ASP A 154 -2.51 -0.04 1.77
N GLY A 155 -2.75 -0.88 2.79
CA GLY A 155 -2.26 -2.24 2.94
C GLY A 155 -0.92 -2.38 3.67
N ILE A 156 -0.40 -1.29 4.22
CA ILE A 156 0.59 -1.23 5.30
C ILE A 156 -0.20 -1.46 6.60
N LYS A 157 0.39 -1.28 7.76
CA LYS A 157 -0.34 -1.42 9.03
C LYS A 157 0.12 -0.23 9.86
N ASP A 158 -0.74 0.37 10.65
CA ASP A 158 -0.44 1.63 11.37
C ASP A 158 0.91 1.54 12.13
N GLU A 159 1.16 0.44 12.85
CA GLU A 159 2.43 0.14 13.53
C GLU A 159 3.71 0.19 12.64
N PHE A 160 3.55 0.23 11.32
CA PHE A 160 4.58 0.25 10.26
C PHE A 160 4.37 1.33 9.21
N ASP A 161 3.37 2.20 9.34
CA ASP A 161 3.19 3.35 8.47
C ASP A 161 4.04 4.53 8.94
N ASP A 162 4.41 5.41 8.02
CA ASP A 162 5.07 6.69 8.32
C ASP A 162 4.03 7.85 8.25
N ASP A 163 2.77 7.60 7.82
CA ASP A 163 1.62 8.52 7.57
C ASP A 163 0.28 7.76 7.80
N GLY A 164 0.04 7.30 9.04
CA GLY A 164 -0.96 6.27 9.37
C GLY A 164 -2.42 6.60 9.09
N ASP A 165 -2.80 7.88 9.16
CA ASP A 165 -4.13 8.37 8.80
C ASP A 165 -4.25 8.78 7.32
N GLY A 166 -3.16 8.71 6.56
CA GLY A 166 -3.11 9.05 5.14
C GLY A 166 -3.35 10.53 4.81
N ASP A 167 -3.31 11.46 5.78
CA ASP A 167 -3.63 12.87 5.53
C ASP A 167 -2.55 13.63 4.71
N GLY A 168 -1.40 12.98 4.51
CA GLY A 168 -0.26 13.49 3.78
C GLY A 168 0.77 14.19 4.67
N ARG A 169 0.67 14.06 5.99
CA ARG A 169 1.68 14.48 6.97
C ARG A 169 2.23 13.24 7.65
N ASP A 170 3.54 13.09 7.57
CA ASP A 170 4.20 12.02 8.30
C ASP A 170 3.86 12.13 9.81
N ASP A 171 3.56 11.01 10.49
CA ASP A 171 3.16 10.92 11.91
C ASP A 171 4.10 11.75 12.83
N ASP A 172 5.41 11.69 12.57
CA ASP A 172 6.40 12.47 13.32
C ASP A 172 6.17 14.02 13.33
N ASP A 173 5.48 14.52 12.31
CA ASP A 173 5.18 15.93 12.03
C ASP A 173 3.65 16.23 12.12
N ASP A 174 2.81 15.22 12.30
CA ASP A 174 1.41 15.37 12.71
C ASP A 174 1.30 15.46 14.24
N ASN A 175 0.07 15.67 14.69
CA ASN A 175 -0.31 15.78 16.08
C ASN A 175 -1.61 15.02 16.32
N ASP A 176 -2.00 14.12 15.41
CA ASP A 176 -3.24 13.34 15.40
C ASP A 176 -3.02 12.09 14.53
N ASP A 177 -2.00 11.28 14.87
CA ASP A 177 -1.42 10.24 14.00
C ASP A 177 -2.42 9.14 13.57
N ASP A 178 -3.49 8.90 14.35
CA ASP A 178 -4.57 7.95 14.05
C ASP A 178 -5.83 8.61 13.46
N GLY A 179 -5.83 9.93 13.27
CA GLY A 179 -6.95 10.68 12.71
C GLY A 179 -8.25 10.69 13.56
N ASP A 180 -8.26 10.19 14.82
CA ASP A 180 -9.50 10.05 15.62
C ASP A 180 -10.10 11.40 16.10
N GLY A 181 -9.36 12.48 15.89
CA GLY A 181 -9.69 13.85 16.27
C GLY A 181 -9.23 14.22 17.69
N ARG A 182 -8.41 13.41 18.34
CA ARG A 182 -7.71 13.69 19.59
C ARG A 182 -6.21 13.61 19.38
N GLY A 183 -5.63 14.79 19.25
CA GLY A 183 -4.18 14.80 19.12
C GLY A 183 -3.38 14.11 20.24
N ASP A 184 -2.30 13.44 19.84
CA ASP A 184 -1.46 12.49 20.60
C ASP A 184 -1.01 13.01 21.97
N ALA A 185 -0.83 14.34 22.11
CA ALA A 185 -0.54 14.92 23.43
C ALA A 185 -1.62 14.68 24.51
N ASP A 186 -2.86 14.38 24.10
CA ASP A 186 -4.02 14.08 24.93
C ASP A 186 -4.65 12.70 24.62
N ASP A 187 -4.06 11.90 23.70
CA ASP A 187 -4.40 10.47 23.49
C ASP A 187 -3.46 9.55 24.29
N SER A 188 -3.74 8.26 24.28
CA SER A 188 -3.04 7.20 25.00
C SER A 188 -2.78 5.98 24.13
N ASP A 189 -3.09 6.05 22.85
CA ASP A 189 -3.03 5.00 21.84
C ASP A 189 -2.76 5.72 20.51
N ASP A 190 -1.62 6.44 20.45
CA ASP A 190 -1.35 7.48 19.44
C ASP A 190 -1.43 6.93 17.99
N ASP A 191 -1.16 5.63 17.78
CA ASP A 191 -1.18 4.95 16.49
C ASP A 191 -2.43 4.08 16.24
N GLY A 192 -3.43 4.13 17.14
CA GLY A 192 -4.70 3.41 16.98
C GLY A 192 -4.62 1.87 17.05
N ASP A 193 -3.47 1.25 17.34
CA ASP A 193 -3.28 -0.20 17.23
C ASP A 193 -3.99 -1.02 18.35
N GLY A 194 -4.57 -0.32 19.32
CA GLY A 194 -5.28 -0.88 20.47
C GLY A 194 -4.38 -1.23 21.66
N VAL A 195 -3.12 -0.79 21.65
CA VAL A 195 -2.12 -0.95 22.71
C VAL A 195 -1.70 0.43 23.23
N ASP A 196 -2.17 0.73 24.44
CA ASP A 196 -1.80 1.95 25.17
C ASP A 196 -0.28 2.24 25.11
N ASP A 197 0.13 3.48 24.79
CA ASP A 197 1.54 3.89 24.63
C ASP A 197 2.40 3.51 25.85
N GLU A 198 1.80 3.47 27.05
CA GLU A 198 2.51 3.06 28.27
C GLU A 198 2.81 1.55 28.33
N ASP A 199 1.99 0.74 27.66
CA ASP A 199 2.04 -0.73 27.57
C ASP A 199 2.67 -1.23 26.25
N GLU A 200 2.82 -0.36 25.26
CA GLU A 200 3.61 -0.60 24.08
C GLU A 200 5.01 -1.08 24.47
N VAL A 201 5.42 -2.19 23.85
CA VAL A 201 6.71 -2.82 24.18
C VAL A 201 7.81 -2.05 23.46
N SER A 202 8.13 -0.89 24.01
CA SER A 202 9.33 -0.16 23.65
C SER A 202 10.55 -1.07 23.73
N VAL A 203 11.53 -0.72 22.93
CA VAL A 203 12.90 -1.22 22.92
C VAL A 203 13.12 -2.57 22.21
N ILE A 204 13.60 -2.46 20.96
CA ILE A 204 14.89 -3.09 20.66
C ILE A 204 15.91 -2.55 21.69
N ALA A 205 15.95 -3.16 22.88
CA ALA A 205 16.98 -2.87 23.89
C ALA A 205 18.31 -2.85 23.15
N PRO A 206 19.18 -1.82 23.35
CA PRO A 206 20.35 -1.58 22.53
C PRO A 206 20.99 -2.89 22.15
N GLY A 207 20.79 -3.27 20.88
CA GLY A 207 20.92 -4.66 20.49
C GLY A 207 22.35 -5.11 20.65
N VAL A 208 22.58 -6.43 20.66
CA VAL A 208 23.94 -6.94 20.49
C VAL A 208 24.39 -6.60 19.06
N VAL A 209 24.95 -5.40 18.85
CA VAL A 209 25.51 -4.93 17.59
C VAL A 209 26.91 -5.50 17.30
N GLY A 210 27.26 -6.59 18.01
CA GLY A 210 28.57 -7.24 17.96
C GLY A 210 29.34 -7.10 19.26
N ASP A 211 30.62 -6.72 19.17
CA ASP A 211 31.54 -6.59 20.30
C ASP A 211 31.70 -5.15 20.81
N GLY A 212 30.84 -4.24 20.37
CA GLY A 212 30.90 -2.81 20.69
C GLY A 212 31.79 -1.98 19.75
N SER A 213 32.48 -2.61 18.79
CA SER A 213 33.31 -1.93 17.79
C SER A 213 32.62 -1.90 16.44
N ALA A 214 32.85 -0.82 15.68
CA ALA A 214 32.45 -0.73 14.29
C ALA A 214 33.14 -1.85 13.48
N PRO A 215 32.37 -2.69 12.75
CA PRO A 215 32.95 -3.76 11.94
C PRO A 215 33.97 -3.26 10.91
N VAL A 216 34.90 -4.11 10.50
CA VAL A 216 35.84 -3.78 9.41
C VAL A 216 35.11 -3.68 8.06
N ALA A 217 34.02 -4.44 7.90
CA ALA A 217 33.13 -4.41 6.76
C ALA A 217 31.72 -4.80 7.20
N LEU A 218 30.72 -4.23 6.52
CA LEU A 218 29.31 -4.57 6.76
C LEU A 218 28.83 -5.78 5.96
N THR A 219 29.57 -6.22 4.94
CA THR A 219 29.16 -7.32 4.06
C THR A 219 28.83 -8.59 4.84
N GLY A 220 27.61 -9.12 4.63
CA GLY A 220 27.05 -10.27 5.31
C GLY A 220 26.36 -9.95 6.64
N LEU A 221 26.38 -8.69 7.09
CA LEU A 221 25.67 -8.25 8.28
C LEU A 221 24.28 -7.72 7.90
N ARG A 222 23.38 -7.83 8.87
CA ARG A 222 22.00 -7.37 8.81
C ARG A 222 21.70 -6.60 10.08
N TYR A 223 21.17 -5.39 9.96
CA TYR A 223 20.75 -4.61 11.10
C TYR A 223 19.27 -4.30 10.98
N LYS A 224 18.57 -4.42 12.10
CA LYS A 224 17.21 -3.91 12.27
C LYS A 224 17.25 -2.61 13.05
N PHE A 225 16.35 -1.70 12.73
CA PHE A 225 16.26 -0.37 13.33
C PHE A 225 14.98 -0.26 14.18
N ALA A 226 14.91 0.77 14.98
CA ALA A 226 13.75 1.26 15.71
C ALA A 226 14.01 2.77 15.86
N GLU A 227 13.12 3.58 15.30
CA GLU A 227 13.21 5.04 15.24
C GLU A 227 12.06 5.59 16.08
N GLY A 228 12.31 6.51 17.02
CA GLY A 228 11.21 6.98 17.89
C GLY A 228 10.66 5.90 18.81
N ASP A 229 9.35 5.97 19.06
CA ASP A 229 8.55 4.92 19.71
C ASP A 229 8.09 3.88 18.65
N ASP A 230 8.02 4.29 17.38
CA ASP A 230 7.72 3.50 16.18
C ASP A 230 8.66 2.29 16.00
N GLN A 231 8.05 1.14 15.73
CA GLN A 231 8.76 -0.13 15.53
C GLN A 231 9.01 -0.41 14.04
N GLU A 232 9.57 0.57 13.32
CA GLU A 232 10.10 0.43 11.96
C GLU A 232 10.85 -0.91 11.79
N THR A 233 10.22 -1.90 11.14
CA THR A 233 10.84 -3.23 10.92
C THR A 233 11.87 -3.22 9.78
N GLU A 234 12.41 -2.04 9.45
CA GLU A 234 13.45 -1.86 8.45
C GLU A 234 14.66 -2.76 8.77
N ILE A 235 14.99 -3.67 7.85
CA ILE A 235 16.22 -4.46 7.88
C ILE A 235 17.13 -4.06 6.73
N LEU A 236 18.23 -3.39 7.05
CA LEU A 236 19.33 -3.19 6.12
C LEU A 236 20.22 -4.44 6.06
N SER A 237 20.16 -5.14 4.92
CA SER A 237 20.95 -6.33 4.63
C SER A 237 22.09 -6.02 3.66
N PHE A 238 23.33 -5.99 4.16
CA PHE A 238 24.51 -5.63 3.36
C PHE A 238 25.04 -6.85 2.59
N THR A 239 24.63 -7.03 1.34
CA THR A 239 24.90 -8.25 0.54
C THR A 239 26.27 -8.27 -0.13
N SER A 240 26.91 -7.11 -0.31
CA SER A 240 28.24 -6.97 -0.93
C SER A 240 29.04 -5.85 -0.27
N ALA A 241 30.19 -5.47 -0.84
CA ALA A 241 31.04 -4.40 -0.31
C ALA A 241 30.47 -2.98 -0.57
N THR A 242 29.51 -2.84 -1.49
CA THR A 242 28.95 -1.54 -1.91
C THR A 242 27.45 -1.59 -2.15
N GLY A 243 26.80 -2.72 -1.86
CA GLY A 243 25.37 -2.89 -2.11
C GLY A 243 24.72 -3.80 -1.09
N GLY A 244 23.41 -3.65 -0.96
CA GLY A 244 22.55 -4.36 -0.04
C GLY A 244 21.09 -4.30 -0.47
N VAL A 245 20.22 -4.78 0.40
CA VAL A 245 18.77 -4.68 0.26
C VAL A 245 18.16 -4.15 1.56
N LYS A 246 17.25 -3.18 1.44
CA LYS A 246 16.31 -2.79 2.49
C LYS A 246 15.18 -3.82 2.45
N THR A 247 14.70 -4.25 3.60
CA THR A 247 13.50 -5.09 3.69
C THR A 247 12.60 -4.45 4.73
N GLU A 248 11.36 -4.24 4.34
CA GLU A 248 10.31 -3.58 5.11
C GLU A 248 9.06 -4.38 4.79
N VAL A 249 8.52 -5.06 5.80
CA VAL A 249 7.40 -6.00 5.64
C VAL A 249 7.59 -6.97 4.44
N ALA A 250 6.87 -6.74 3.33
CA ALA A 250 6.88 -7.54 2.09
C ALA A 250 7.78 -6.97 0.98
N ASP A 251 8.21 -5.71 1.11
CA ASP A 251 8.99 -5.01 0.10
C ASP A 251 10.50 -5.18 0.29
N VAL A 252 11.18 -5.30 -0.85
CA VAL A 252 12.62 -5.56 -0.92
C VAL A 252 13.27 -4.65 -1.94
N ASP A 253 13.82 -3.54 -1.45
CA ASP A 253 14.49 -2.55 -2.28
C ASP A 253 16.01 -2.69 -2.29
N GLY A 254 16.59 -2.63 -3.49
CA GLY A 254 18.03 -2.66 -3.66
C GLY A 254 18.66 -1.29 -3.38
N PHE A 255 19.74 -1.26 -2.60
CA PHE A 255 20.52 -0.04 -2.36
C PHE A 255 22.00 -0.22 -2.68
N THR A 256 22.67 0.92 -2.90
CA THR A 256 24.14 1.01 -2.83
C THR A 256 24.56 1.76 -1.58
N TYR A 257 25.78 1.53 -1.07
CA TYR A 257 26.22 2.24 0.14
C TYR A 257 27.71 2.55 0.17
N THR A 258 28.07 3.54 0.99
CA THR A 258 29.44 3.79 1.44
C THR A 258 29.55 3.59 2.95
N TYR A 259 30.73 3.21 3.43
CA TYR A 259 30.96 2.90 4.84
C TYR A 259 32.30 3.43 5.33
N SER A 260 32.26 4.21 6.41
CA SER A 260 33.41 4.85 7.04
C SER A 260 33.46 4.54 8.54
N PRO A 261 34.07 3.42 8.96
CA PRO A 261 34.18 3.05 10.37
C PRO A 261 35.25 3.87 11.11
N ASN A 262 35.00 4.12 12.39
CA ASN A 262 35.87 4.84 13.30
C ASN A 262 35.74 4.30 14.74
N SER A 263 36.54 3.29 15.08
CA SER A 263 36.55 2.66 16.40
C SER A 263 35.18 2.09 16.80
N THR A 264 34.38 2.81 17.57
CA THR A 264 33.05 2.40 18.02
C THR A 264 31.93 2.99 17.17
N THR A 265 32.22 3.92 16.27
CA THR A 265 31.21 4.56 15.43
C THR A 265 31.44 4.30 13.96
N ALA A 266 30.43 4.51 13.12
CA ALA A 266 30.61 4.56 11.68
C ALA A 266 29.61 5.49 11.01
N VAL A 267 30.00 6.05 9.88
CA VAL A 267 29.07 6.73 8.97
C VAL A 267 28.77 5.79 7.80
N VAL A 268 27.48 5.56 7.53
CA VAL A 268 26.99 4.82 6.37
C VAL A 268 26.11 5.75 5.56
N THR A 269 26.39 5.85 4.26
CA THR A 269 25.46 6.52 3.33
C THR A 269 24.80 5.44 2.48
N VAL A 270 23.49 5.27 2.60
CA VAL A 270 22.66 4.32 1.84
C VAL A 270 21.95 5.08 0.72
N GLN A 271 22.14 4.68 -0.53
CA GLN A 271 21.61 5.35 -1.72
C GLN A 271 20.58 4.46 -2.42
N TYR A 272 19.35 4.96 -2.51
CA TYR A 272 18.21 4.30 -3.16
C TYR A 272 18.00 4.79 -4.60
N GLY A 273 18.36 6.05 -4.88
CA GLY A 273 18.21 6.63 -6.21
C GLY A 273 18.94 7.96 -6.34
N VAL A 274 18.95 8.57 -7.53
CA VAL A 274 19.60 9.88 -7.71
C VAL A 274 18.94 10.92 -6.81
N GLY A 275 19.69 11.47 -5.85
CA GLY A 275 19.18 12.47 -4.90
C GLY A 275 18.33 11.91 -3.76
N LYS A 276 18.11 10.59 -3.69
CA LYS A 276 17.43 9.89 -2.58
C LYS A 276 18.42 9.02 -1.82
N TYR A 277 18.75 9.39 -0.58
CA TYR A 277 19.71 8.67 0.26
C TYR A 277 19.57 8.98 1.74
N ASP A 278 20.04 8.05 2.57
CA ASP A 278 20.15 8.22 4.01
C ASP A 278 21.61 8.26 4.45
N GLU A 279 21.94 9.15 5.39
CA GLU A 279 23.21 9.15 6.10
C GLU A 279 22.99 8.71 7.55
N PHE A 280 23.42 7.49 7.85
CA PHE A 280 23.44 6.95 9.20
C PHE A 280 24.76 7.25 9.90
N THR A 281 24.69 7.68 11.15
CA THR A 281 25.80 7.67 12.11
C THR A 281 25.50 6.62 13.17
N PHE A 282 26.18 5.48 13.09
CA PHE A 282 26.05 4.38 14.05
C PHE A 282 27.01 4.54 15.22
N ASP A 283 26.53 4.28 16.44
CA ASP A 283 27.32 4.02 17.63
C ASP A 283 27.17 2.55 18.05
N PHE A 284 28.17 1.75 17.72
CA PHE A 284 28.21 0.32 18.05
C PHE A 284 28.48 0.06 19.54
N ALA A 285 28.97 1.03 20.31
CA ALA A 285 29.16 0.85 21.74
C ALA A 285 27.83 0.91 22.49
N THR A 286 26.90 1.73 22.02
CA THR A 286 25.57 1.89 22.63
C THR A 286 24.47 1.20 21.85
N GLY A 287 24.67 0.82 20.59
CA GLY A 287 23.60 0.30 19.73
C GLY A 287 22.62 1.39 19.29
N SER A 288 23.06 2.64 19.22
CA SER A 288 22.22 3.80 18.85
C SER A 288 22.64 4.41 17.52
N PHE A 289 21.76 5.13 16.85
CA PHE A 289 22.08 5.80 15.60
C PHE A 289 21.43 7.17 15.46
N ILE A 290 21.97 7.93 14.50
CA ILE A 290 21.35 9.14 13.95
C ILE A 290 21.20 8.90 12.45
N ARG A 291 19.99 8.98 11.90
CA ARG A 291 19.70 8.89 10.47
C ARG A 291 19.35 10.28 9.96
N LYS A 292 19.93 10.66 8.83
CA LYS A 292 19.53 11.85 8.08
C LYS A 292 19.00 11.41 6.72
N ARG A 293 17.72 11.64 6.48
CA ARG A 293 17.04 11.31 5.22
C ARG A 293 17.18 12.49 4.25
N TYR A 294 17.51 12.21 3.00
CA TYR A 294 17.67 13.21 1.95
C TYR A 294 16.83 12.86 0.72
N ARG A 295 15.95 13.79 0.31
CA ARG A 295 15.27 13.78 -1.00
C ARG A 295 15.73 14.98 -1.83
N GLU A 296 15.89 14.78 -3.13
CA GLU A 296 16.46 15.78 -4.07
C GLU A 296 17.82 16.39 -3.63
N ASN A 297 18.59 15.70 -2.79
CA ASN A 297 19.80 16.19 -2.10
C ASN A 297 19.58 17.30 -1.07
N LEU A 298 18.34 17.54 -0.65
CA LEU A 298 18.01 18.38 0.48
C LEU A 298 17.83 17.50 1.71
N LEU A 299 18.31 17.97 2.86
CA LEU A 299 18.04 17.29 4.13
C LEU A 299 16.54 17.43 4.38
N GLU A 300 15.86 16.30 4.45
CA GLU A 300 14.44 16.21 4.75
C GLU A 300 14.27 16.15 6.26
N ARG A 301 14.68 15.05 6.89
CA ARG A 301 14.58 14.85 8.35
C ARG A 301 15.82 14.26 8.99
N THR A 302 15.90 14.34 10.33
CA THR A 302 16.94 13.71 11.15
C THR A 302 16.30 12.92 12.29
N LYS A 303 16.28 11.58 12.17
CA LYS A 303 15.77 10.66 13.20
C LYS A 303 16.92 10.13 14.07
N THR A 304 16.59 9.73 15.29
CA THR A 304 17.51 9.02 16.20
C THR A 304 16.84 7.78 16.74
N GLY A 305 17.59 6.71 16.95
CA GLY A 305 17.00 5.45 17.34
C GLY A 305 18.00 4.42 17.83
N ASN A 306 17.53 3.20 17.98
CA ASN A 306 18.34 2.04 18.35
C ASN A 306 18.43 1.05 17.19
N PHE A 307 19.54 0.35 17.10
CA PHE A 307 19.72 -0.68 16.09
C PHE A 307 20.31 -1.96 16.68
N ALA A 308 20.02 -3.09 16.06
CA ALA A 308 20.47 -4.40 16.51
C ALA A 308 20.95 -5.28 15.37
N LEU A 309 21.98 -6.09 15.62
CA LEU A 309 22.39 -7.12 14.66
C LEU A 309 21.33 -8.22 14.59
N VAL A 310 20.88 -8.55 13.38
CA VAL A 310 19.99 -9.70 13.17
C VAL A 310 20.84 -10.96 13.07
N VAL A 311 20.77 -11.79 14.11
CA VAL A 311 21.43 -13.10 14.12
C VAL A 311 20.58 -14.12 13.37
N ALA A 312 21.16 -14.83 12.41
CA ALA A 312 20.47 -15.94 11.76
C ALA A 312 20.15 -17.02 12.81
N SER A 313 18.87 -17.33 12.98
CA SER A 313 18.36 -18.47 13.75
C SER A 313 18.73 -19.80 13.10
#